data_AF-A0A2E9FH36-F1
#
_entry.id   AF-A0A2E9FH36-F1
#
_cell.length_a   1.000
_cell.length_b   1.000
_cell.length_c   1.000
_cell.angle_alpha   90.00
_cell.angle_beta   90.00
_cell.angle_gamma   90.00
#
_symmetry.space_group_name_H-M   'P 1'
#
loop_
_entity.id
_entity.type
_entity.pdbx_description
1 polymer ?
#
loop_
_entity_poly.entity_id
_entity_poly.type
_entity_poly.pdbx_seq_one_letter_code
_entity_poly.pdbx_strand_id
1 'polypeptide(L)' 'MEYDVEIYSKSNCSFCDKAKLLFKSKNIVFKDYNTEEPNILSELLQRNPNARTMPQIFINSEHIGGYQDLVVWFESK' A
#
# COMPACT_ATOMS: atom_id res chain seq x y z
N MET A 1 2.96 14.49 12.55
CA MET A 1 3.83 13.39 12.14
C MET A 1 3.45 13.08 10.70
N GLU A 2 4.32 13.40 9.75
CA GLU A 2 4.12 12.98 8.36
C GLU A 2 4.58 11.52 8.27
N TYR A 3 3.67 10.66 7.82
CA TYR A 3 4.00 9.31 7.39
C TYR A 3 4.15 9.35 5.88
N ASP A 4 5.28 8.91 5.35
CA ASP A 4 5.39 8.69 3.90
C ASP A 4 4.72 7.36 3.58
N VAL A 5 3.48 7.42 3.10
CA VAL A 5 2.67 6.23 2.80
C VAL A 5 2.66 6.01 1.30
N GLU A 6 3.02 4.81 0.89
CA GLU A 6 2.98 4.35 -0.50
C GLU A 6 2.09 3.11 -0.58
N ILE A 7 1.09 3.15 -1.46
CA ILE A 7 0.22 2.02 -1.75
C ILE A 7 0.41 1.60 -3.20
N TYR A 8 0.83 0.35 -3.39
CA TYR A 8 0.82 -0.30 -4.68
C TYR A 8 -0.54 -0.97 -4.85
N SER A 9 -1.29 -0.48 -5.83
CA SER A 9 -2.64 -0.95 -6.13
C SER A 9 -2.74 -1.44 -7.57
N LYS A 10 -3.79 -2.22 -7.85
CA LYS A 10 -4.13 -2.65 -9.21
C LYS A 10 -5.54 -2.21 -9.54
N SER A 11 -5.85 -2.02 -10.83
CA SER A 11 -7.23 -1.82 -11.25
C SER A 11 -8.12 -2.99 -10.85
N ASN A 12 -9.35 -2.67 -10.48
CA ASN A 12 -10.37 -3.63 -10.06
C ASN A 12 -9.99 -4.44 -8.80
N CYS A 13 -9.47 -3.75 -7.77
CA CYS A 13 -9.15 -4.37 -6.49
C CYS A 13 -9.86 -3.69 -5.31
N SER A 14 -10.91 -4.34 -4.82
CA SER A 14 -11.71 -3.87 -3.69
C SER A 14 -10.92 -3.72 -2.38
N PHE A 15 -9.83 -4.47 -2.18
CA PHE A 15 -8.95 -4.29 -1.01
C PHE A 15 -8.09 -3.03 -1.11
N CYS A 16 -7.68 -2.63 -2.32
CA CYS A 16 -6.94 -1.38 -2.52
C CYS A 16 -7.81 -0.18 -2.17
N ASP A 17 -9.07 -0.19 -2.60
CA ASP A 17 -10.02 0.89 -2.29
C ASP A 17 -10.25 1.03 -0.78
N LYS A 18 -10.37 -0.10 -0.06
CA LYS A 18 -10.48 -0.11 1.41
C LYS A 18 -9.25 0.49 2.07
N ALA A 19 -8.04 0.14 1.63
CA ALA A 19 -6.80 0.70 2.17
C ALA A 19 -6.74 2.22 1.97
N LYS A 20 -7.05 2.70 0.75
CA LYS A 20 -7.12 4.15 0.43
C LYS A 20 -8.13 4.87 1.31
N LEU A 21 -9.31 4.26 1.52
CA LEU A 21 -10.36 4.82 2.36
C LEU A 21 -9.94 4.90 3.84
N LEU A 22 -9.20 3.90 4.32
CA LEU A 22 -8.64 3.90 5.68
C LEU A 22 -7.63 5.03 5.89
N PHE A 23 -6.74 5.28 4.92
CA PHE A 23 -5.83 6.42 4.99
C PHE A 23 -6.58 7.75 4.95
N LYS A 24 -7.59 7.88 4.07
CA LYS A 24 -8.45 9.06 4.02
C LYS A 24 -9.19 9.31 5.34
N SER A 25 -9.74 8.26 5.97
CA SER A 25 -10.46 8.41 7.24
C SER A 25 -9.53 8.81 8.39
N LYS A 26 -8.26 8.42 8.32
CA LYS A 26 -7.19 8.85 9.25
C LYS A 26 -6.56 10.19 8.86
N ASN A 27 -7.01 10.82 7.77
CA ASN A 27 -6.48 12.06 7.21
C ASN A 27 -4.96 12.00 6.91
N ILE A 28 -4.50 10.82 6.46
CA ILE A 28 -3.11 10.56 6.09
C ILE A 28 -2.96 10.70 4.57
N VAL A 29 -1.95 11.45 4.14
CA VAL A 29 -1.58 11.57 2.73
C VAL A 29 -0.85 10.31 2.30
N PHE A 30 -1.20 9.77 1.13
CA PHE A 30 -0.58 8.57 0.57
C PHE A 30 -0.35 8.74 -0.93
N LYS A 31 0.69 8.08 -1.43
CA LYS A 31 0.99 7.96 -2.86
C LYS A 31 0.43 6.63 -3.36
N ASP A 32 -0.37 6.69 -4.42
CA ASP A 32 -0.96 5.53 -5.05
C ASP A 32 -0.21 5.20 -6.34
N TYR A 33 0.39 4.01 -6.37
CA TYR A 33 1.17 3.51 -7.49
C TYR A 33 0.40 2.36 -8.16
N ASN A 34 0.02 2.54 -9.42
CA ASN A 34 -0.69 1.51 -10.16
C ASN A 34 0.29 0.47 -10.72
N THR A 35 0.21 -0.77 -10.21
CA THR A 35 1.04 -1.90 -10.66
C THR A 35 0.66 -2.42 -12.05
N GLU A 36 -0.37 -1.87 -12.69
CA GLU A 36 -0.60 -2.11 -14.12
C GLU A 36 0.45 -1.43 -15.00
N GLU A 37 1.09 -0.37 -14.49
CA GLU A 37 2.24 0.21 -15.16
C GLU A 37 3.45 -0.72 -14.96
N PRO A 38 4.08 -1.20 -16.04
CA PRO A 38 5.16 -2.19 -15.95
C PRO A 38 6.38 -1.66 -15.18
N ASN A 39 6.61 -0.35 -15.21
CA ASN A 39 7.68 0.30 -14.45
C ASN A 39 7.41 0.22 -12.94
N ILE A 40 6.18 0.49 -12.52
CA ILE A 40 5.76 0.44 -11.12
C ILE A 40 5.76 -0.99 -10.59
N LEU A 41 5.25 -1.95 -11.38
CA LEU A 41 5.33 -3.37 -11.01
C LEU A 41 6.77 -3.82 -10.85
N SER A 42 7.67 -3.39 -11.76
CA SER A 42 9.09 -3.72 -11.68
C SER A 42 9.75 -3.11 -10.44
N GLU A 43 9.38 -1.88 -10.06
CA GLU A 43 9.84 -1.26 -8.81
C GLU A 43 9.34 -2.04 -7.59
N LEU A 44 8.06 -2.40 -7.57
CA LEU A 44 7.48 -3.21 -6.49
C LEU A 44 8.19 -4.55 -6.36
N LEU A 45 8.43 -5.25 -7.46
CA LEU A 45 9.13 -6.55 -7.45
C LEU A 45 10.61 -6.41 -7.06
N GLN A 46 11.25 -5.28 -7.34
CA GLN A 46 12.60 -4.99 -6.83
C GLN A 46 12.61 -4.79 -5.32
N ARG A 47 11.63 -4.05 -4.78
CA ARG A 47 11.50 -3.81 -3.33
C ARG A 47 11.01 -5.05 -2.58
N ASN A 48 10.05 -5.76 -3.14
CA ASN A 48 9.46 -6.97 -2.60
C ASN A 48 9.22 -8.01 -3.71
N PRO A 49 10.18 -8.91 -3.97
CA PRO A 49 10.03 -9.96 -4.99
C PRO A 49 8.94 -10.98 -4.63
N ASN A 50 8.47 -11.00 -3.38
CA ASN A 50 7.40 -11.86 -2.91
C ASN A 50 6.01 -11.19 -2.96
N ALA A 51 5.90 -9.98 -3.52
CA ALA A 51 4.65 -9.27 -3.72
C ALA A 51 3.71 -10.03 -4.69
N ARG A 52 3.00 -11.04 -4.17
CA ARG A 52 2.07 -11.88 -4.93
C ARG A 52 0.62 -11.42 -4.84
N THR A 53 0.29 -10.58 -3.88
CA THR A 53 -1.05 -10.11 -3.57
C THR A 53 -1.09 -8.59 -3.55
N MET A 54 -2.18 -8.00 -4.02
CA MET A 54 -2.41 -6.55 -3.91
C MET A 54 -3.57 -6.29 -2.94
N PRO A 55 -3.56 -5.18 -2.19
CA PRO A 55 -2.55 -4.11 -2.19
C PRO A 55 -1.23 -4.51 -1.53
N GLN A 56 -0.14 -3.81 -1.88
CA GLN A 56 1.11 -3.82 -1.10
C GLN A 56 1.35 -2.42 -0.56
N ILE A 57 1.51 -2.30 0.76
CA ILE A 57 1.57 -1.02 1.45
C ILE A 57 2.94 -0.86 2.10
N PHE A 58 3.50 0.33 1.93
CA PHE A 58 4.74 0.75 2.56
C PHE A 58 4.50 2.04 3.34
N ILE A 59 5.05 2.10 4.54
CA ILE A 59 4.97 3.29 5.40
C ILE A 59 6.38 3.61 5.86
N ASN A 60 6.87 4.82 5.60
CA ASN A 60 8.24 5.24 5.90
C ASN A 60 9.31 4.29 5.33
N SER A 61 9.11 3.81 4.09
CA SER A 61 9.94 2.78 3.43
C SER A 61 9.92 1.39 4.09
N GLU A 62 9.11 1.17 5.13
CA GLU A 62 8.91 -0.14 5.74
C GLU A 62 7.77 -0.87 5.03
N HIS A 63 7.98 -2.14 4.71
CA HIS A 63 6.96 -2.99 4.10
C HIS A 63 5.95 -3.46 5.16
N ILE A 64 4.72 -2.98 5.06
CA ILE A 64 3.64 -3.36 5.97
C ILE A 64 2.95 -4.65 5.50
N GLY A 65 2.77 -4.80 4.19
CA GLY A 65 2.07 -5.95 3.62
C GLY A 65 0.76 -5.57 2.96
N GLY A 66 -0.28 -6.37 3.18
CA GLY A 66 -1.59 -6.20 2.59
C GLY A 66 -2.52 -5.28 3.38
N TYR A 67 -3.79 -5.25 2.97
CA TYR A 67 -4.82 -4.50 3.70
C TYR A 67 -4.99 -4.99 5.13
N GLN A 68 -4.88 -6.30 5.36
CA GLN A 68 -5.06 -6.88 6.69
C GLN A 68 -3.92 -6.48 7.64
N ASP A 69 -2.68 -6.55 7.14
CA ASP A 69 -1.50 -6.10 7.89
C ASP A 69 -1.57 -4.60 8.19
N LEU A 70 -2.09 -3.79 7.25
CA LEU A 70 -2.31 -2.37 7.49
C LEU A 70 -3.29 -2.10 8.64
N VAL A 71 -4.39 -2.85 8.71
CA VAL A 71 -5.35 -2.71 9.82
C VAL A 71 -4.66 -3.02 11.15
N VAL A 72 -3.92 -4.13 11.23
CA VAL A 72 -3.17 -4.52 12.43
C VAL A 72 -2.11 -3.48 12.80
N TRP A 73 -1.41 -2.92 11.82
CA TRP A 73 -0.43 -1.86 12.03
C TRP A 73 -1.05 -0.62 12.66
N PHE A 74 -2.24 -0.21 12.20
CA PHE A 74 -2.98 0.91 12.77
C PHE A 74 -3.54 0.62 14.17
N GLU A 75 -3.89 -0.62 14.49
CA GLU A 75 -4.30 -1.02 15.84
C GLU A 75 -3.12 -1.05 16.82
N SER A 76 -1.91 -1.24 16.31
CA SER A 76 -0.68 -1.29 17.12
C SER A 76 -0.06 0.09 17.38
N LYS A 77 -0.70 1.18 16.92
CA LYS A 77 -0.16 2.54 16.88
C LYS A 77 -0.98 3.57 17.66
#